data_AF-A0A1F4PHR4-F1
#
_entry.id   AF-A0A1F4PHR4-F1
#
_cell.length_a   1.000
_cell.length_b   1.000
_cell.length_c   1.000
_cell.angle_alpha   90.00
_cell.angle_beta   90.00
_cell.angle_gamma   90.00
#
_symmetry.space_group_name_H-M   'P 1'
#
loop_
_entity.id
_entity.type
_entity.pdbx_description
1 polymer ?
#
loop_
_entity_poly.entity_id
_entity_poly.type
_entity_poly.pdbx_seq_one_letter_code
_entity_poly.pdbx_strand_id
1 'polypeptide(L)'
;MIFSVSKLSLNKLLLRFFFLFQITIFSYNFFWGKDGIFLLNLFKQENMLLSKKIDSVNSEVANLNIDIEAWKTDPFLKEKMARENLQMAKSSDEIYILV
;
A
#
# COMPACT_ATOMS: atom_id res chain seq x y z
N MET A 1 -32.43 37.38 -20.73
CA MET A 1 -33.25 36.75 -19.66
C MET A 1 -32.78 37.32 -18.33
N ILE A 2 -33.21 38.54 -18.03
CA ILE A 2 -32.77 39.32 -16.86
C ILE A 2 -33.76 39.02 -15.74
N PHE A 3 -33.24 38.53 -14.62
CA PHE A 3 -34.03 38.14 -13.45
C PHE A 3 -34.94 39.28 -12.99
N SER A 4 -36.25 39.03 -12.95
CA SER A 4 -37.22 39.82 -12.20
C SER A 4 -36.95 39.63 -10.71
N VAL A 5 -36.17 40.53 -10.11
CA VAL A 5 -35.80 40.49 -8.68
C VAL A 5 -36.80 41.27 -7.81
N SER A 6 -37.83 41.90 -8.36
CA SER A 6 -38.50 43.02 -7.70
C SER A 6 -39.70 42.72 -6.77
N LYS A 7 -40.04 41.46 -6.42
CA LYS A 7 -41.10 41.15 -5.42
C LYS A 7 -40.87 39.87 -4.60
N LEU A 8 -39.65 39.62 -4.11
CA LEU A 8 -39.44 38.53 -3.14
C LEU A 8 -39.52 39.07 -1.70
N SER A 9 -40.39 38.48 -0.86
CA SER A 9 -40.41 38.80 0.56
C SER A 9 -39.07 38.42 1.20
N LEU A 10 -38.57 39.26 2.11
CA LEU A 10 -37.27 39.12 2.77
C LEU A 10 -37.07 37.72 3.39
N ASN A 11 -38.15 37.14 3.93
CA ASN A 11 -38.19 35.78 4.47
C ASN A 11 -37.88 34.70 3.42
N LYS A 12 -38.38 34.85 2.17
CA LYS A 12 -38.09 33.90 1.08
C LYS A 12 -36.64 33.99 0.61
N LEU A 13 -36.05 35.18 0.68
CA LEU A 13 -34.66 35.41 0.31
C LEU A 13 -33.71 34.80 1.34
N LEU A 14 -34.00 34.98 2.64
CA LEU A 14 -33.28 34.33 3.74
C LEU A 14 -33.36 32.80 3.68
N LEU A 15 -34.56 32.26 3.44
CA LEU A 15 -34.74 30.81 3.28
C LEU A 15 -33.91 30.26 2.11
N ARG A 16 -33.88 30.95 0.96
CA ARG A 16 -33.04 30.54 -0.18
C ARG A 16 -31.55 30.54 0.18
N PHE A 17 -31.06 31.57 0.86
CA PHE A 17 -29.67 31.65 1.29
C PHE A 17 -29.33 30.55 2.29
N PHE A 18 -30.20 30.28 3.25
CA PHE A 18 -30.01 29.21 4.22
C PHE A 18 -29.89 27.84 3.53
N PHE A 19 -30.80 27.55 2.58
CA PHE A 19 -30.75 26.30 1.81
C PHE A 19 -29.48 26.18 0.96
N LEU A 20 -29.09 27.25 0.26
CA LEU A 20 -27.86 27.26 -0.55
C LEU A 20 -26.62 27.05 0.33
N PHE A 21 -26.58 27.71 1.49
CA PHE A 21 -25.48 27.57 2.44
C PHE A 21 -25.37 26.14 2.98
N GLN A 22 -26.50 25.53 3.33
CA GLN A 22 -26.55 24.13 3.80
C GLN A 22 -26.06 23.15 2.72
N ILE A 23 -26.51 23.32 1.48
CA ILE A 23 -26.07 22.47 0.35
C ILE A 23 -24.55 22.63 0.12
N THR A 24 -24.04 23.85 0.26
CA THR A 24 -22.61 24.12 0.07
C THR A 24 -21.76 23.45 1.15
N ILE A 25 -22.15 23.58 2.43
CA ILE A 25 -21.47 22.91 3.55
C ILE A 25 -21.54 21.39 3.43
N PHE A 26 -22.70 20.86 3.04
CA PHE A 26 -22.91 19.42 2.90
C PHE A 26 -22.05 18.87 1.76
N SER A 27 -22.09 19.53 0.59
CA SER A 27 -21.24 19.17 -0.55
C SER A 27 -19.76 19.22 -0.19
N TYR A 28 -19.32 20.28 0.50
CA TYR A 28 -17.93 20.41 0.91
C TYR A 28 -17.50 19.28 1.86
N ASN A 29 -18.30 18.96 2.89
CA ASN A 29 -18.01 17.85 3.80
C ASN A 29 -18.07 16.48 3.11
N PHE A 30 -18.96 16.30 2.13
CA PHE A 30 -19.09 15.03 1.42
C PHE A 30 -17.86 14.71 0.55
N PHE A 31 -17.28 15.72 -0.10
CA PHE A 31 -16.10 15.55 -0.95
C PHE A 31 -14.78 15.67 -0.18
N TRP A 32 -14.64 16.69 0.67
CA TRP A 32 -13.39 17.06 1.37
C TRP A 32 -13.43 16.88 2.88
N GLY A 33 -14.52 16.37 3.44
CA GLY A 33 -14.59 16.05 4.87
C GLY A 33 -13.64 14.94 5.26
N LYS A 34 -13.44 14.79 6.57
CA LYS A 34 -12.55 13.78 7.15
C LYS A 34 -12.87 12.35 6.72
N ASP A 35 -14.14 12.06 6.42
CA ASP A 35 -14.62 10.76 5.94
C ASP A 35 -15.12 10.84 4.49
N GLY A 36 -14.63 11.83 3.72
CA GLY A 36 -15.06 12.08 2.36
C GLY A 36 -14.67 10.97 1.38
N ILE A 37 -15.35 10.93 0.24
CA ILE A 37 -15.13 9.92 -0.82
C ILE A 37 -13.67 9.85 -1.28
N PHE A 38 -13.00 11.01 -1.32
CA PHE A 38 -11.59 11.08 -1.71
C PHE A 38 -10.70 10.21 -0.82
N LEU A 39 -10.90 10.31 0.50
CA LEU A 39 -10.11 9.59 1.49
C LEU A 39 -10.40 8.08 1.44
N LEU A 40 -11.65 7.71 1.17
CA LEU A 40 -12.07 6.32 1.01
C LEU A 40 -11.38 5.67 -0.20
N ASN A 41 -11.24 6.39 -1.32
CA ASN A 41 -10.48 5.91 -2.47
C ASN A 41 -8.98 5.80 -2.18
N LEU A 42 -8.41 6.73 -1.43
CA LEU A 42 -7.01 6.69 -1.03
C LEU A 42 -6.73 5.47 -0.15
N PHE A 43 -7.55 5.23 0.88
CA PHE A 43 -7.44 4.03 1.72
C PHE A 43 -7.64 2.73 0.95
N LYS A 44 -8.53 2.72 -0.06
CA LYS A 44 -8.70 1.55 -0.92
C LYS A 44 -7.43 1.24 -1.72
N GLN A 45 -6.75 2.26 -2.23
CA GLN A 45 -5.48 2.09 -2.94
C GLN A 45 -4.37 1.63 -1.98
N GLU A 46 -4.26 2.22 -0.80
CA GLU A 46 -3.29 1.81 0.22
C GLU A 46 -3.50 0.35 0.64
N ASN A 47 -4.74 -0.07 0.91
CA ASN A 47 -5.07 -1.46 1.23
C ASN A 47 -4.68 -2.42 0.11
N MET A 48 -4.89 -2.03 -1.15
CA MET A 48 -4.50 -2.86 -2.29
C MET A 48 -2.98 -3.01 -2.38
N LEU A 49 -2.22 -1.93 -2.15
CA LEU A 49 -0.76 -1.97 -2.13
C LEU A 49 -0.22 -2.81 -0.96
N LEU A 50 -0.81 -2.63 0.23
CA LEU A 50 -0.49 -3.43 1.42
C LEU A 50 -0.76 -4.91 1.19
N SER A 51 -1.90 -5.27 0.62
CA SER A 51 -2.23 -6.66 0.27
C SER A 51 -1.20 -7.26 -0.68
N LYS A 52 -0.84 -6.54 -1.75
CA LYS A 52 0.19 -7.00 -2.69
C LYS A 52 1.55 -7.22 -2.01
N LYS A 53 1.92 -6.34 -1.08
CA LYS A 53 3.17 -6.46 -0.33
C LYS A 53 3.16 -7.66 0.62
N ILE A 54 2.03 -7.94 1.24
CA ILE A 54 1.84 -9.15 2.05
C ILE A 54 1.99 -10.39 1.17
N ASP A 55 1.34 -10.41 0.00
CA ASP A 55 1.42 -11.53 -0.94
C ASP A 55 2.85 -11.76 -1.43
N SER A 56 3.59 -10.69 -1.75
CA SER A 56 5.00 -10.82 -2.18
C SER A 56 5.89 -11.38 -1.07
N VAL A 57 5.73 -10.89 0.16
CA VAL A 57 6.52 -11.36 1.31
C VAL A 57 6.18 -12.82 1.63
N ASN A 58 4.90 -13.20 1.57
CA ASN A 58 4.49 -14.58 1.79
C ASN A 58 5.08 -15.53 0.73
N SER A 59 5.13 -15.08 -0.53
CA SER A 59 5.77 -15.85 -1.61
C SER A 59 7.28 -16.01 -1.38
N GLU A 60 7.96 -14.94 -0.96
CA GLU A 60 9.38 -14.99 -0.63
C GLU A 60 9.66 -15.93 0.54
N VAL A 61 8.85 -15.89 1.60
CA VAL A 61 8.94 -16.81 2.73
C VAL A 61 8.71 -18.26 2.29
N ALA A 62 7.74 -18.50 1.39
CA ALA A 62 7.50 -19.83 0.86
C ALA A 62 8.72 -20.36 0.07
N ASN A 63 9.32 -19.53 -0.79
CA ASN A 63 10.51 -19.91 -1.54
C ASN A 63 11.72 -20.16 -0.63
N LEU A 64 11.96 -19.31 0.35
CA LEU A 64 13.04 -19.50 1.32
C LEU A 64 12.86 -20.79 2.12
N ASN A 65 11.62 -21.16 2.47
CA ASN A 65 11.36 -22.44 3.14
C ASN A 65 11.67 -23.64 2.23
N ILE A 66 11.35 -23.55 0.93
CA ILE A 66 11.72 -24.57 -0.05
C ILE A 66 13.24 -24.70 -0.13
N ASP A 67 13.97 -23.58 -0.20
CA ASP A 67 15.43 -23.57 -0.23
C ASP A 67 16.03 -24.19 1.05
N ILE A 68 15.48 -23.85 2.22
CA ILE A 68 15.89 -24.42 3.50
C ILE A 68 15.64 -25.94 3.53
N GLU A 69 14.51 -26.41 3.02
CA GLU A 69 14.24 -27.85 2.93
C GLU A 69 15.18 -28.56 1.96
N ALA A 70 15.49 -27.95 0.81
CA ALA A 70 16.48 -28.46 -0.13
C ALA A 70 17.86 -28.58 0.53
N TRP A 71 18.29 -27.56 1.29
CA TRP A 71 19.56 -27.59 2.03
C TRP A 71 19.57 -28.63 3.16
N LYS A 72 18.41 -28.90 3.78
CA LYS A 72 18.30 -29.94 4.82
C LYS A 72 18.31 -31.35 4.26
N THR A 73 17.88 -31.56 3.02
CA THR A 73 17.74 -32.90 2.43
C THR A 73 18.92 -33.29 1.58
N ASP A 74 19.62 -32.33 0.96
CA ASP A 74 20.80 -32.59 0.12
C ASP A 74 22.11 -32.69 0.95
N PRO A 75 22.75 -33.87 1.02
CA PRO A 75 24.03 -34.05 1.71
C PRO A 75 25.17 -33.21 1.12
N PHE A 76 25.13 -32.92 -0.18
CA PHE A 76 26.15 -32.11 -0.85
C PHE A 76 26.10 -30.65 -0.39
N LEU A 77 24.90 -30.09 -0.25
CA LEU A 77 24.71 -28.72 0.22
C LEU A 77 25.10 -28.55 1.69
N LYS A 78 24.85 -29.57 2.53
CA LYS A 78 25.34 -29.61 3.91
C LYS A 78 26.86 -29.63 3.99
N GLU A 79 27.53 -30.45 3.19
CA GLU A 79 28.99 -30.52 3.14
C GLU A 79 29.60 -29.21 2.64
N LYS A 80 29.00 -28.60 1.61
CA LYS A 80 29.42 -27.29 1.08
C LYS A 80 29.30 -26.18 2.13
N MET A 81 28.16 -26.08 2.82
CA MET A 81 27.96 -25.06 3.84
C MET A 81 28.87 -25.28 5.07
N ALA A 82 29.13 -26.54 5.45
CA ALA A 82 30.10 -26.87 6.49
C ALA A 82 31.52 -26.44 6.11
N ARG A 83 31.94 -26.64 4.85
CA ARG A 83 33.23 -26.16 4.33
C ARG A 83 33.35 -24.64 4.40
N GLU A 84 32.34 -23.93 3.93
CA GLU A 84 32.31 -22.46 3.94
C GLU A 84 32.38 -21.92 5.38
N ASN A 85 31.59 -22.47 6.31
CA ASN A 85 31.61 -22.08 7.73
C ASN A 85 32.94 -22.37 8.43
N LEU A 86 33.64 -23.44 8.03
CA LEU A 86 34.95 -23.80 8.58
C LEU A 86 36.11 -23.15 7.82
N GLN A 87 35.83 -22.28 6.83
CA GLN A 87 36.83 -21.70 5.92
C GLN A 87 37.74 -22.76 5.27
N MET A 88 37.20 -23.97 5.07
CA MET A 88 37.91 -25.06 4.43
C MET A 88 37.65 -25.02 2.93
N ALA A 89 38.70 -24.77 2.14
CA ALA A 89 38.64 -24.90 0.69
C ALA A 89 38.76 -26.37 0.29
N LYS A 90 37.98 -26.82 -0.69
CA LYS A 90 38.21 -28.13 -1.30
C LYS A 90 39.50 -28.04 -2.12
N SER A 91 40.27 -29.13 -2.20
CA SER A 91 41.53 -29.16 -2.95
C SER A 91 41.39 -28.87 -4.45
N SER A 92 40.16 -28.88 -4.98
CA SER A 92 39.81 -28.53 -6.36
C SER A 92 39.33 -27.07 -6.54
N ASP A 93 39.19 -26.29 -5.47
CA ASP A 93 38.62 -24.94 -5.53
C ASP A 93 39.74 -23.90 -5.71
N GLU A 94 39.59 -22.99 -6.68
CA GLU A 94 40.52 -21.88 -6.90
C GLU A 94 40.24 -20.76 -5.89
N ILE A 95 41.22 -20.45 -5.04
CA ILE A 95 41.12 -19.37 -4.04
C ILE A 95 41.62 -18.07 -4.70
N TYR A 96 40.70 -17.13 -4.91
CA TYR A 96 41.03 -15.78 -5.38
C TYR A 96 41.30 -14.87 -4.18
N ILE A 97 42.55 -14.49 -3.97
CA ILE A 97 42.93 -13.47 -2.97
C ILE A 97 42.80 -12.10 -3.64
N LEU A 98 41.88 -11.28 -3.13
CA LEU A 98 41.82 -9.86 -3.49
C LEU A 98 42.97 -9.14 -2.77
N VAL A 99 43.93 -8.63 -3.53
CA VAL A 99 44.99 -7.71 -3.08
C VAL A 99 44.49 -6.28 -3.13
#